data_AF-A0A258KBL8-F1
#
_entry.id   AF-A0A258KBL8-F1
#
_cell.length_a   1.000
_cell.length_b   1.000
_cell.length_c   1.000
_cell.angle_alpha   90.00
_cell.angle_beta   90.00
_cell.angle_gamma   90.00
#
_symmetry.space_group_name_H-M   'P 1'
#
loop_
_entity.id
_entity.type
_entity.pdbx_description
1 polymer ?
#
loop_
_entity_poly.entity_id
_entity_poly.type
_entity_poly.pdbx_seq_one_letter_code
_entity_poly.pdbx_strand_id
1 'polypeptide(L)'
;MQAYVPIVRGYLLFETGAALFILTGLSIIAAAYGLATWNRLRRGDVGGVRLEALVLGMNSLFLANVVAYQSLHFEPQKLVYFILMALVFATASPTRRVAILSVGAAVAGLVWMARRAPDDMINTYMFMGLAGAFAALGMSTLMRGVVGREIRARLASD
;
A
#
# COMPACT_ATOMS: atom_id res chain seq x y z
N MET A 1 -18.83 0.78 31.06
CA MET A 1 -17.38 0.99 30.86
C MET A 1 -16.50 -0.13 31.47
N GLN A 2 -17.00 -1.34 31.75
CA GLN A 2 -16.18 -2.46 32.27
C GLN A 2 -15.92 -3.58 31.24
N ALA A 3 -16.54 -3.53 30.06
CA ALA A 3 -16.44 -4.58 29.04
C ALA A 3 -15.28 -4.40 28.02
N TYR A 4 -14.59 -3.26 28.01
CA TYR A 4 -13.50 -2.99 27.05
C TYR A 4 -12.12 -3.47 27.50
N VAL A 5 -11.91 -3.63 28.81
CA VAL A 5 -10.62 -4.03 29.39
C VAL A 5 -10.18 -5.46 29.00
N PRO A 6 -11.05 -6.49 28.92
CA PRO A 6 -10.61 -7.83 28.52
C PRO A 6 -10.23 -7.92 27.03
N ILE A 7 -10.82 -7.09 26.16
CA ILE A 7 -10.51 -7.06 24.71
C ILE A 7 -9.09 -6.52 24.50
N VAL A 8 -8.71 -5.48 25.24
CA VAL A 8 -7.35 -4.91 25.19
C VAL A 8 -6.29 -5.89 25.72
N ARG A 9 -6.63 -6.66 26.77
CA ARG A 9 -5.71 -7.66 27.35
C ARG A 9 -5.50 -8.88 26.46
N GLY A 10 -6.53 -9.29 25.70
CA GLY A 10 -6.41 -10.36 24.70
C GLY A 10 -5.49 -9.99 23.53
N TYR A 11 -5.58 -8.77 23.03
CA TYR A 11 -4.72 -8.27 21.93
C TYR A 11 -3.25 -8.11 22.33
N LEU A 12 -2.96 -7.74 23.59
CA LEU A 12 -1.58 -7.51 24.06
C LEU A 12 -0.81 -8.79 24.44
N LEU A 13 -1.49 -9.92 24.60
CA LEU A 13 -0.90 -11.17 25.08
C LEU A 13 -0.86 -12.30 24.03
N PHE A 14 -1.38 -12.05 22.81
CA PHE A 14 -1.39 -13.02 21.70
C PHE A 14 -0.32 -12.77 20.63
N GLU A 15 0.54 -11.76 20.77
CA GLU A 15 1.68 -11.58 19.85
C GLU A 15 2.88 -12.45 20.27
N THR A 16 2.72 -13.77 20.13
CA THR A 16 3.82 -14.73 20.26
C THR A 16 4.83 -14.57 19.12
N GLY A 17 5.91 -13.85 19.40
CA GLY A 17 7.30 -14.33 19.24
C GLY A 17 7.94 -14.46 17.85
N ALA A 18 7.23 -14.65 16.73
CA ALA A 18 7.86 -14.75 15.39
C ALA A 18 7.25 -13.78 14.39
N ALA A 19 5.95 -13.54 14.51
CA ALA A 19 5.21 -12.52 13.78
C ALA A 19 5.79 -11.11 13.99
N LEU A 20 6.09 -10.78 15.25
CA LEU A 20 6.73 -9.52 15.64
C LEU A 20 8.07 -9.33 14.94
N PHE A 21 8.97 -10.33 14.95
CA PHE A 21 10.27 -10.19 14.29
C PHE A 21 10.16 -9.99 12.77
N ILE A 22 9.21 -10.67 12.11
CA ILE A 22 9.01 -10.52 10.66
C ILE A 22 8.42 -9.13 10.34
N LEU A 23 7.41 -8.69 11.09
CA LEU A 23 6.74 -7.40 10.88
C LEU A 23 7.63 -6.22 11.26
N THR A 24 8.30 -6.29 12.41
CA THR A 24 9.27 -5.28 12.87
C THR A 24 10.48 -5.26 11.94
N GLY A 25 10.97 -6.42 11.49
CA GLY A 25 12.04 -6.53 10.50
C GLY A 25 11.67 -5.86 9.18
N LEU A 26 10.50 -6.17 8.61
CA LEU A 26 10.03 -5.50 7.40
C LEU A 26 9.86 -3.99 7.59
N SER A 27 9.33 -3.57 8.74
CA SER A 27 9.14 -2.14 9.04
C SER A 27 10.47 -1.40 9.20
N ILE A 28 11.48 -2.02 9.82
CA ILE A 28 12.84 -1.48 9.91
C ILE A 28 13.47 -1.38 8.52
N ILE A 29 13.33 -2.41 7.68
CA ILE A 29 13.85 -2.38 6.30
C ILE A 29 13.12 -1.31 5.48
N ALA A 30 11.79 -1.17 5.62
CA ALA A 30 11.01 -0.14 4.95
C ALA A 30 11.43 1.27 5.40
N ALA A 31 11.62 1.47 6.71
CA ALA A 31 12.10 2.73 7.27
C ALA A 31 13.53 3.07 6.81
N ALA A 32 14.44 2.10 6.83
CA ALA A 32 15.81 2.26 6.35
C ALA A 32 15.85 2.55 4.84
N TYR A 33 15.02 1.86 4.06
CA TYR A 33 14.87 2.11 2.62
C TYR A 33 14.28 3.50 2.34
N GLY A 34 13.29 3.93 3.11
CA GLY A 34 12.71 5.28 3.06
C GLY A 34 13.73 6.37 3.38
N LEU A 35 14.50 6.20 4.47
CA LEU A 35 15.57 7.11 4.86
C LEU A 35 16.70 7.15 3.82
N ALA A 36 17.10 6.01 3.27
CA ALA A 36 18.10 5.93 2.22
C ALA A 36 17.62 6.60 0.92
N THR A 37 16.35 6.41 0.57
CA THR A 37 15.70 7.05 -0.58
C THR A 37 15.63 8.56 -0.38
N TRP A 38 15.20 9.02 0.79
CA TRP A 38 15.15 10.43 1.18
C TRP A 38 16.53 11.09 1.08
N ASN A 39 17.56 10.45 1.64
CA ASN A 39 18.93 10.96 1.57
C ASN A 39 19.47 11.03 0.13
N ARG A 40 19.09 10.08 -0.75
CA ARG A 40 19.46 10.14 -2.16
C ARG A 40 18.68 11.22 -2.92
N LEU A 41 17.41 11.42 -2.59
CA LEU A 41 16.57 12.46 -3.18
C LEU A 41 17.07 13.87 -2.83
N ARG A 42 17.48 14.10 -1.57
CA ARG A 42 18.09 15.37 -1.14
C ARG A 42 19.41 15.68 -1.85
N ARG A 43 20.10 14.68 -2.39
CA ARG A 43 21.34 14.86 -3.17
C ARG A 43 21.09 15.24 -4.63
N GLY A 44 19.83 15.34 -5.08
CA GLY A 44 19.45 15.74 -6.43
C GLY A 44 19.76 14.71 -7.53
N ASP A 45 20.25 13.54 -7.15
CA ASP A 45 20.91 12.58 -8.06
C ASP A 45 19.98 11.47 -8.58
N VAL A 46 18.66 11.69 -8.48
CA VAL A 46 17.66 10.65 -8.71
C VAL A 46 16.51 11.20 -9.55
N GLY A 47 16.65 11.07 -10.88
CA GLY A 47 15.61 11.41 -11.85
C GLY A 47 15.15 10.20 -12.67
N GLY A 48 13.91 10.26 -13.18
CA GLY A 48 13.38 9.28 -14.14
C GLY A 48 13.20 7.87 -13.58
N VAL A 49 13.71 6.86 -14.31
CA VAL A 49 13.51 5.42 -14.04
C VAL A 49 14.01 4.99 -12.67
N ARG A 50 15.06 5.64 -12.13
CA ARG A 50 15.57 5.35 -10.79
C ARG A 50 14.57 5.73 -9.70
N LEU A 51 13.84 6.84 -9.88
CA LEU A 51 12.79 7.25 -8.95
C LEU A 51 11.60 6.28 -8.99
N GLU A 52 11.24 5.83 -10.19
CA GLU A 52 10.21 4.80 -10.39
C GLU A 52 10.56 3.49 -9.66
N ALA A 53 11.80 3.02 -9.77
CA ALA A 53 12.27 1.83 -9.10
C ALA A 53 12.25 1.97 -7.56
N LEU A 54 12.59 3.15 -7.04
CA LEU A 54 12.53 3.41 -5.59
C LEU A 54 11.10 3.37 -5.07
N VAL A 55 10.14 3.98 -5.79
CA VAL A 55 8.72 3.95 -5.42
C VAL A 55 8.13 2.55 -5.55
N LEU A 56 8.49 1.80 -6.59
CA LEU A 56 8.11 0.39 -6.73
C LEU A 56 8.63 -0.44 -5.55
N GLY A 57 9.90 -0.29 -5.19
CA GLY A 57 10.48 -0.99 -4.05
C GLY A 57 9.73 -0.69 -2.76
N MET A 58 9.43 0.59 -2.50
CA MET A 58 8.66 0.99 -1.33
C MET A 58 7.25 0.38 -1.31
N ASN A 59 6.53 0.45 -2.43
CA ASN A 59 5.18 -0.13 -2.55
C ASN A 59 5.21 -1.66 -2.37
N SER A 60 6.24 -2.34 -2.89
CA SER A 60 6.44 -3.78 -2.68
C SER A 60 6.70 -4.12 -1.21
N LEU A 61 7.50 -3.33 -0.50
CA LEU A 61 7.75 -3.51 0.94
C LEU A 61 6.48 -3.33 1.77
N PHE A 62 5.67 -2.30 1.47
CA PHE A 62 4.37 -2.12 2.11
C PHE A 62 3.41 -3.27 1.83
N LEU A 63 3.31 -3.71 0.58
CA LEU A 63 2.47 -4.83 0.20
C LEU A 63 2.90 -6.12 0.92
N ALA A 64 4.20 -6.40 0.97
CA ALA A 64 4.74 -7.55 1.67
C ALA A 64 4.45 -7.51 3.17
N ASN A 65 4.49 -6.32 3.79
CA ASN A 65 4.16 -6.14 5.20
C ASN A 65 2.69 -6.48 5.48
N VAL A 66 1.77 -5.95 4.66
CA VAL A 66 0.33 -6.22 4.83
C VAL A 66 -0.03 -7.66 4.53
N VAL A 67 0.59 -8.28 3.51
CA VAL A 67 0.41 -9.72 3.23
C VAL A 67 0.91 -10.57 4.38
N ALA A 68 2.08 -10.25 4.96
CA ALA A 68 2.62 -10.95 6.12
C ALA A 68 1.69 -10.81 7.34
N TYR A 69 1.20 -9.59 7.60
CA TYR A 69 0.27 -9.32 8.70
C TYR A 69 -1.03 -10.11 8.55
N GLN A 70 -1.64 -10.08 7.36
CA GLN A 70 -2.88 -10.80 7.06
C GLN A 70 -2.70 -12.33 7.06
N SER A 71 -1.48 -12.81 6.76
CA SER A 71 -1.16 -14.25 6.82
C SER A 71 -1.03 -14.76 8.25
N LEU A 72 -0.59 -13.90 9.17
CA LEU A 72 -0.40 -14.23 10.59
C LEU A 72 -1.68 -14.03 11.40
N HIS A 73 -2.47 -13.01 11.06
CA HIS A 73 -3.75 -12.69 11.71
C HIS A 73 -4.85 -12.57 10.66
N PHE A 74 -5.32 -13.72 10.18
CA PHE A 74 -6.34 -13.74 9.13
C PHE A 74 -7.70 -13.32 9.68
N GLU A 75 -8.01 -12.03 9.53
CA GLU A 75 -9.33 -11.48 9.77
C GLU A 75 -9.92 -11.02 8.42
N PRO A 76 -11.02 -11.62 7.93
CA PRO A 76 -11.62 -11.27 6.63
C PRO A 76 -11.93 -9.78 6.48
N GLN A 77 -12.31 -9.12 7.58
CA GLN A 77 -12.61 -7.69 7.64
C GLN A 77 -11.41 -6.80 7.27
N LYS A 78 -10.19 -7.27 7.48
CA LYS A 78 -8.95 -6.53 7.18
C LYS A 78 -8.54 -6.57 5.70
N LEU A 79 -9.26 -7.31 4.85
CA LEU A 79 -9.04 -7.32 3.39
C LEU A 79 -9.23 -5.93 2.76
N VAL A 80 -9.98 -5.03 3.41
CA VAL A 80 -10.15 -3.63 2.98
C VAL A 80 -8.81 -2.87 2.92
N TYR A 81 -7.79 -3.27 3.70
CA TYR A 81 -6.47 -2.63 3.64
C TYR A 81 -5.80 -2.74 2.27
N PHE A 82 -6.03 -3.82 1.54
CA PHE A 82 -5.52 -3.96 0.16
C PHE A 82 -6.15 -2.94 -0.80
N ILE A 83 -7.42 -2.61 -0.57
CA ILE A 83 -8.15 -1.63 -1.36
C ILE A 83 -7.61 -0.23 -1.09
N LEU A 84 -7.42 0.11 0.20
CA LEU A 84 -6.84 1.38 0.60
C LEU A 84 -5.39 1.52 0.11
N MET A 85 -4.59 0.47 0.18
CA MET A 85 -3.23 0.45 -0.38
C MET A 85 -3.23 0.70 -1.88
N ALA A 86 -4.15 0.08 -2.64
CA ALA A 86 -4.26 0.33 -4.07
C ALA A 86 -4.48 1.83 -4.37
N LEU A 87 -5.34 2.50 -3.59
CA LEU A 87 -5.57 3.94 -3.71
C LEU A 87 -4.30 4.75 -3.40
N VAL A 88 -3.62 4.43 -2.29
CA VAL A 88 -2.38 5.11 -1.89
C VAL A 88 -1.28 4.90 -2.93
N PHE A 89 -1.11 3.70 -3.46
CA PHE A 89 -0.12 3.42 -4.49
C PHE A 89 -0.44 4.15 -5.79
N ALA A 90 -1.71 4.28 -6.16
CA ALA A 90 -2.12 4.98 -7.37
C ALA A 90 -1.82 6.49 -7.29
N THR A 91 -1.98 7.11 -6.12
CA THR A 91 -1.74 8.55 -5.91
C THR A 91 -0.28 8.88 -5.64
N ALA A 92 0.46 8.02 -4.94
CA ALA A 92 1.87 8.22 -4.62
C ALA A 92 2.83 7.90 -5.79
N SER A 93 2.37 7.14 -6.80
CA SER A 93 3.21 6.74 -7.92
C SER A 93 3.47 7.90 -8.89
N PRO A 94 4.74 8.23 -9.19
CA PRO A 94 5.09 9.35 -10.07
C PRO A 94 4.67 9.10 -11.52
N THR A 95 4.67 7.84 -11.98
CA THR A 95 4.32 7.51 -13.37
C THR A 95 3.20 6.47 -13.48
N ARG A 96 2.50 6.52 -14.61
CA ARG A 96 1.33 5.67 -14.88
C ARG A 96 1.68 4.18 -14.87
N ARG A 97 2.88 3.81 -15.33
CA ARG A 97 3.37 2.43 -15.32
C ARG A 97 3.53 1.89 -13.90
N VAL A 98 4.17 2.66 -13.02
CA VAL A 98 4.37 2.29 -11.60
C VAL A 98 3.05 2.18 -10.85
N ALA A 99 2.10 3.07 -11.11
CA ALA A 99 0.76 2.99 -10.53
C ALA A 99 0.02 1.71 -10.95
N ILE A 100 -0.01 1.39 -12.24
CA ILE A 100 -0.70 0.19 -12.73
C ILE A 100 -0.06 -1.07 -12.13
N LEU A 101 1.27 -1.15 -12.09
CA LEU A 101 1.99 -2.28 -11.49
C LEU A 101 1.69 -2.42 -9.99
N SER A 102 1.73 -1.31 -9.24
CA SER A 102 1.53 -1.33 -7.79
C SER A 102 0.06 -1.62 -7.41
N VAL A 103 -0.89 -1.01 -8.12
CA VAL A 103 -2.33 -1.27 -7.96
C VAL A 103 -2.63 -2.72 -8.32
N GLY A 104 -2.10 -3.21 -9.45
CA GLY A 104 -2.24 -4.60 -9.88
C GLY A 104 -1.70 -5.58 -8.84
N ALA A 105 -0.55 -5.28 -8.25
CA ALA A 105 0.03 -6.10 -7.18
C ALA A 105 -0.85 -6.11 -5.91
N ALA A 106 -1.41 -4.96 -5.51
CA ALA A 106 -2.33 -4.88 -4.37
C ALA A 106 -3.63 -5.67 -4.62
N VAL A 107 -4.21 -5.58 -5.82
CA VAL A 107 -5.40 -6.34 -6.22
C VAL A 107 -5.10 -7.83 -6.30
N ALA A 108 -3.94 -8.22 -6.85
CA ALA A 108 -3.51 -9.62 -6.88
C ALA A 108 -3.35 -10.19 -5.46
N GLY A 109 -2.78 -9.40 -4.54
CA GLY A 109 -2.71 -9.75 -3.11
C GLY A 109 -4.10 -9.96 -2.49
N LEU A 110 -5.04 -9.06 -2.77
CA LEU A 110 -6.43 -9.21 -2.33
C LEU A 110 -7.08 -10.48 -2.88
N VAL A 111 -6.94 -10.75 -4.19
CA VAL A 111 -7.52 -11.96 -4.82
C VAL A 111 -6.91 -13.23 -4.25
N TRP A 112 -5.59 -13.25 -4.04
CA TRP A 112 -4.91 -14.40 -3.45
C TRP A 112 -5.39 -14.66 -2.02
N MET A 113 -5.54 -13.62 -1.21
CA MET A 113 -5.96 -13.75 0.19
C MET A 113 -7.47 -13.99 0.34
N ALA A 114 -8.28 -13.46 -0.57
CA ALA A 114 -9.72 -13.70 -0.63
C ALA A 114 -10.04 -15.17 -0.94
N ARG A 115 -9.20 -15.88 -1.71
CA ARG A 115 -9.34 -17.34 -1.93
C ARG A 115 -9.20 -18.17 -0.66
N ARG A 116 -8.65 -17.61 0.43
CA ARG A 116 -8.56 -18.27 1.74
C ARG A 116 -9.71 -17.89 2.68
N ALA A 117 -10.61 -16.98 2.28
CA ALA A 117 -11.76 -16.56 3.06
C ALA A 117 -12.97 -17.49 2.80
N PRO A 118 -13.94 -17.56 3.73
CA PRO A 118 -15.20 -18.29 3.52
C PRO A 118 -16.02 -17.73 2.34
N ASP A 119 -16.66 -18.62 1.56
CA ASP A 119 -17.27 -18.33 0.25
C ASP A 119 -18.27 -17.16 0.23
N ASP A 120 -19.02 -16.94 1.31
CA ASP A 120 -20.04 -15.88 1.39
C ASP A 120 -19.48 -14.45 1.29
N MET A 121 -18.22 -14.22 1.67
CA MET A 121 -17.62 -12.88 1.65
C MET A 121 -16.76 -12.60 0.42
N ILE A 122 -16.45 -13.63 -0.36
CA ILE A 122 -15.54 -13.53 -1.51
C ILE A 122 -16.08 -12.58 -2.57
N ASN A 123 -17.37 -12.69 -2.93
CA ASN A 123 -17.99 -11.84 -3.95
C ASN A 123 -17.98 -10.36 -3.54
N THR A 124 -18.29 -10.07 -2.28
CA THR A 124 -18.32 -8.71 -1.73
C THR A 124 -16.94 -8.07 -1.75
N TYR A 125 -15.90 -8.80 -1.32
CA TYR A 125 -14.53 -8.28 -1.33
C TYR A 125 -13.94 -8.16 -2.74
N MET A 126 -14.27 -9.07 -3.65
CA MET A 126 -13.86 -8.95 -5.05
C MET A 126 -14.49 -7.73 -5.73
N PHE A 127 -15.80 -7.49 -5.54
CA PHE A 127 -16.47 -6.30 -6.06
C PHE A 127 -15.89 -5.01 -5.46
N MET A 128 -15.68 -4.97 -4.14
CA MET A 128 -15.08 -3.82 -3.47
C MET A 128 -13.63 -3.58 -3.94
N GLY A 129 -12.85 -4.65 -4.14
CA GLY A 129 -11.49 -4.58 -4.67
C GLY A 129 -11.45 -4.03 -6.10
N LEU A 130 -12.36 -4.49 -6.96
CA LEU A 130 -12.50 -3.99 -8.33
C LEU A 130 -12.91 -2.51 -8.34
N ALA A 131 -13.94 -2.14 -7.57
CA ALA A 131 -14.43 -0.77 -7.47
C ALA A 131 -13.34 0.17 -6.93
N GLY A 132 -12.60 -0.27 -5.90
CA GLY A 132 -11.48 0.49 -5.35
C GLY A 132 -10.32 0.63 -6.33
N ALA A 133 -10.03 -0.38 -7.14
CA ALA A 133 -9.03 -0.28 -8.21
C ALA A 133 -9.44 0.77 -9.27
N PHE A 134 -10.70 0.78 -9.70
CA PHE A 134 -11.23 1.80 -10.61
C PHE A 134 -11.16 3.21 -9.99
N ALA A 135 -11.56 3.36 -8.73
CA ALA A 135 -11.48 4.62 -8.00
C ALA A 135 -10.03 5.12 -7.88
N ALA A 136 -9.11 4.22 -7.53
CA ALA A 136 -7.68 4.51 -7.42
C ALA A 136 -7.08 4.98 -8.75
N LEU A 137 -7.37 4.28 -9.84
CA LEU A 137 -6.91 4.65 -11.17
C LEU A 137 -7.50 5.99 -11.63
N GLY A 138 -8.79 6.23 -11.37
CA GLY A 138 -9.45 7.50 -11.67
C GLY A 138 -8.86 8.68 -10.88
N MET A 139 -8.64 8.51 -9.57
CA MET A 139 -7.98 9.53 -8.75
C MET A 139 -6.56 9.82 -9.23
N SER A 140 -5.82 8.76 -9.59
CA SER A 140 -4.45 8.85 -10.11
C SER A 140 -4.37 9.64 -11.42
N THR A 141 -5.32 9.43 -12.35
CA THR A 141 -5.35 10.18 -13.61
C THR A 141 -5.74 11.63 -13.40
N LEU A 142 -6.71 11.91 -12.52
CA LEU A 142 -7.13 13.28 -12.19
C LEU A 142 -5.99 14.09 -11.55
N MET A 143 -5.34 13.54 -10.52
CA MET A 143 -4.21 14.17 -9.84
C MET A 143 -3.07 14.49 -10.81
N ARG A 144 -2.66 13.52 -11.63
CA ARG A 144 -1.59 13.75 -12.63
C ARG A 144 -1.99 14.79 -13.68
N GLY A 145 -3.26 14.81 -14.08
CA GLY A 145 -3.77 15.83 -14.99
C GLY A 145 -3.69 17.24 -14.40
N VAL A 146 -4.03 17.40 -13.12
CA VAL A 146 -3.94 18.70 -12.42
C VAL A 146 -2.48 19.12 -12.25
N VAL A 147 -1.62 18.26 -11.72
CA VAL A 147 -0.20 18.55 -11.50
C VAL A 147 0.51 18.89 -12.81
N GLY A 148 0.24 18.14 -13.89
CA GLY A 148 0.82 18.44 -15.20
C GLY A 148 0.40 19.79 -15.77
N ARG A 149 -0.86 20.20 -15.53
CA ARG A 149 -1.34 21.55 -15.90
C ARG A 149 -0.68 22.63 -15.06
N GLU A 150 -0.52 22.42 -13.75
CA GLU A 150 0.11 23.38 -12.85
C GLU A 150 1.59 23.58 -13.18
N ILE A 151 2.35 22.50 -13.43
CA ILE A 151 3.77 22.58 -13.82
C ILE A 151 3.90 23.34 -15.16
N ARG A 152 3.04 23.04 -16.13
CA ARG A 152 3.04 23.74 -17.43
C ARG A 152 2.70 25.23 -17.27
N ALA A 153 1.77 25.57 -16.38
CA ALA A 153 1.45 26.96 -16.08
C ALA A 153 2.64 27.69 -15.46
N ARG A 154 3.34 27.08 -14.49
CA ARG A 154 4.55 27.66 -13.88
C ARG A 154 5.66 27.89 -14.91
N LEU A 155 5.93 26.90 -15.77
CA LEU A 155 6.91 27.01 -16.86
C LEU A 155 6.56 28.04 -17.95
N ALA A 156 5.31 28.49 -18.02
CA ALA A 156 4.88 29.55 -18.92
C ALA A 156 4.82 30.93 -18.23
N SER A 157 4.94 30.95 -16.90
CA SER A 157 4.94 32.16 -16.06
C SER A 157 6.36 32.65 -15.76
N ASP A 158 7.32 31.71 -15.73
CA ASP A 158 8.77 31.96 -15.70
C ASP A 158 9.34 32.12 -17.12
#